data_AF-A0A059CXP6-F1
#
_entry.id   AF-A0A059CXP6-F1
#
_cell.length_a   1.000
_cell.length_b   1.000
_cell.length_c   1.000
_cell.angle_alpha   90.00
_cell.angle_beta   90.00
_cell.angle_gamma   90.00
#
_symmetry.space_group_name_H-M   'P 1'
#
loop_
_entity.id
_entity.type
_entity.pdbx_description
1 polymer ?
#
loop_
_entity_poly.entity_id
_entity_poly.type
_entity_poly.pdbx_seq_one_letter_code
_entity_poly.pdbx_strand_id
1 'polypeptide(L)'
;MINASSEASLIFMVAVGPSIVVIALMFIVRPVGGHKQIRPSDGLSFSLIYGICLLLAAYILGILLVEDLVDISQAVITSFAVILIIIILLPITIPVLLVFFSEPIPPAEESLLAGQEKPEPSKSEQDGSEVILSEVEDEKPEEVDQLPASERQKRIAQLQAKLFQAAADGAVRVKRKKGPRRGEDFTLLQALIKADFWLIFLSLVLASGSGVTVIDNLGQICESLGYNDSSVFVSMISIWNFLGRVGGGYLSEITVRKFSLPRPVAMAVFQVVMAIGLFYYAMGFPGEIYVLTVLTGLGYGAQWAIVPASASELFGLKSFGALYNFFTLASPAGSLIFSGVIASGIYDYYAEKQAALKKLSLGSMLLNSLQDDDSLSCSGNICYSITFGILSGLCIVAMFLSLIVVYRTKRVYAQLYGNSRG
;
A
#
# COMPACT_ATOMS: atom_id res chain seq x y z
N MET A 1 20.41 -3.03 35.68
CA MET A 1 19.29 -3.91 36.09
C MET A 1 18.00 -3.11 35.92
N ILE A 2 17.30 -3.32 34.82
CA ILE A 2 16.06 -2.59 34.51
C ILE A 2 14.94 -3.30 35.27
N ASN A 3 14.52 -2.74 36.39
CA ASN A 3 13.37 -3.19 37.15
C ASN A 3 12.16 -2.35 36.73
N ALA A 4 11.66 -2.60 35.51
CA ALA A 4 10.40 -2.02 35.04
C ALA A 4 9.26 -2.99 35.37
N SER A 5 8.07 -2.47 35.70
CA SER A 5 6.85 -3.28 35.79
C SER A 5 6.69 -4.15 34.53
N SER A 6 6.06 -5.32 34.68
CA SER A 6 5.88 -6.29 33.58
C SER A 6 5.28 -5.64 32.32
N GLU A 7 4.40 -4.64 32.50
CA GLU A 7 3.76 -3.93 31.40
C GLU A 7 4.69 -2.91 30.71
N ALA A 8 5.41 -2.08 31.48
CA ALA A 8 6.30 -1.07 30.90
C ALA A 8 7.50 -1.72 30.18
N SER A 9 8.01 -2.83 30.72
CA SER A 9 9.05 -3.64 30.06
C SER A 9 8.54 -4.27 28.76
N LEU A 10 7.28 -4.73 28.73
CA LEU A 10 6.67 -5.31 27.53
C LEU A 10 6.42 -4.25 26.45
N ILE A 11 5.94 -3.06 26.82
CA ILE A 11 5.79 -1.92 25.90
C ILE A 11 7.16 -1.52 25.32
N PHE A 12 8.19 -1.42 26.16
CA PHE A 12 9.55 -1.09 25.70
C PHE A 12 10.12 -2.16 24.76
N MET A 13 9.92 -3.44 25.08
CA MET A 13 10.35 -4.56 24.23
C MET A 13 9.66 -4.52 22.86
N VAL A 14 8.35 -4.28 22.82
CA VAL A 14 7.59 -4.19 21.56
C VAL A 14 8.01 -2.95 20.75
N ALA A 15 8.28 -1.83 21.40
CA ALA A 15 8.69 -0.59 20.74
C ALA A 15 10.11 -0.65 20.14
N VAL A 16 11.07 -1.23 20.87
CA VAL A 16 12.50 -1.16 20.50
C VAL A 16 13.00 -2.46 19.86
N GLY A 17 12.42 -3.60 20.24
CA GLY A 17 12.83 -4.94 19.79
C GLY A 17 12.92 -5.08 18.26
N PRO A 18 11.86 -4.77 17.50
CA PRO A 18 11.89 -4.86 16.04
C PRO A 18 13.01 -4.02 15.42
N SER A 19 13.23 -2.81 15.93
CA SER A 19 14.28 -1.90 15.44
C SER A 19 15.69 -2.46 15.67
N ILE A 20 15.95 -3.04 16.86
CA ILE A 20 17.24 -3.69 17.17
C ILE A 20 17.50 -4.84 16.20
N VAL A 21 16.50 -5.69 15.95
CA VAL A 21 16.64 -6.83 15.04
C VAL A 21 16.94 -6.37 13.61
N VAL A 22 16.22 -5.35 13.12
CA VAL A 22 16.45 -4.80 11.77
C VAL A 22 17.85 -4.21 11.63
N ILE A 23 18.32 -3.43 12.61
CA ILE A 23 19.67 -2.85 12.60
C ILE A 23 20.74 -3.95 12.64
N ALA A 24 20.55 -4.98 13.46
CA ALA A 24 21.49 -6.11 13.56
C ALA A 24 21.59 -6.90 12.24
N LEU A 25 20.49 -7.07 11.52
CA LEU A 25 20.44 -7.82 10.26
C LEU A 25 20.77 -6.98 9.02
N MET A 26 20.93 -5.66 9.15
CA MET A 26 21.18 -4.75 8.02
C MET A 26 22.42 -5.13 7.20
N PHE A 27 23.46 -5.68 7.83
CA PHE A 27 24.70 -6.11 7.17
C PHE A 27 24.54 -7.31 6.23
N ILE A 28 23.45 -8.06 6.35
CA ILE A 28 23.18 -9.24 5.51
C ILE A 28 22.57 -8.83 4.16
N VAL A 29 21.90 -7.67 4.10
CA VAL A 29 21.18 -7.20 2.91
C VAL A 29 22.16 -6.61 1.90
N ARG A 30 22.35 -7.30 0.76
CA ARG A 30 23.13 -6.77 -0.37
C ARG A 30 22.22 -6.16 -1.44
N PRO A 31 22.53 -4.97 -1.97
CA PRO A 31 21.80 -4.41 -3.09
C PRO A 31 22.09 -5.23 -4.35
N VAL A 32 21.07 -5.88 -4.91
CA VAL A 32 21.16 -6.56 -6.20
C VAL A 32 20.75 -5.57 -7.28
N GLY A 33 21.63 -5.32 -8.26
CA GLY A 33 21.31 -4.46 -9.41
C GLY A 33 20.16 -5.05 -10.22
N GLY A 34 19.08 -4.27 -10.40
CA GLY A 34 17.91 -4.71 -11.15
C GLY A 34 18.25 -4.94 -12.61
N HIS A 35 18.25 -6.20 -13.05
CA HIS A 35 18.33 -6.54 -14.47
C HIS A 35 16.90 -6.53 -15.03
N LYS A 36 16.66 -5.75 -16.09
CA LYS A 36 15.37 -5.59 -16.79
C LYS A 36 15.00 -6.82 -17.66
N GLN A 37 15.28 -8.04 -17.20
CA GLN A 37 14.90 -9.25 -17.94
C GLN A 37 13.76 -9.98 -17.23
N ILE A 38 12.58 -9.92 -17.84
CA ILE A 38 11.41 -10.73 -17.47
C ILE A 38 11.73 -12.16 -17.89
N ARG A 39 11.95 -13.07 -16.93
CA ARG A 39 12.20 -14.48 -17.25
C ARG A 39 10.86 -15.19 -17.51
N PRO A 40 10.79 -16.14 -18.45
CA PRO A 40 9.58 -16.93 -18.67
C PRO A 40 9.16 -17.75 -17.43
N SER A 41 10.11 -18.07 -16.54
CA SER A 41 9.87 -18.70 -15.22
C SER A 41 9.14 -17.79 -14.22
N ASP A 42 9.13 -16.48 -14.44
CA ASP A 42 8.54 -15.51 -13.50
C ASP A 42 7.01 -15.64 -13.47
N GLY A 43 6.38 -15.93 -14.62
CA GLY A 43 4.93 -16.12 -14.69
C GLY A 43 4.45 -17.33 -13.88
N LEU A 44 5.16 -18.46 -13.99
CA LEU A 44 4.87 -19.68 -13.23
C LEU A 44 5.16 -19.49 -11.74
N SER A 45 6.31 -18.90 -11.41
CA SER A 45 6.70 -18.62 -10.01
C SER A 45 5.72 -17.66 -9.35
N PHE A 46 5.26 -16.63 -10.06
CA PHE A 46 4.25 -15.70 -9.60
C PHE A 46 2.90 -16.39 -9.35
N SER A 47 2.44 -17.23 -10.28
CA SER A 47 1.19 -17.99 -10.11
C SER A 47 1.27 -18.98 -8.95
N LEU A 48 2.43 -19.63 -8.75
CA LEU A 48 2.66 -20.54 -7.63
C LEU A 48 2.68 -19.80 -6.30
N ILE A 49 3.39 -18.68 -6.19
CA ILE A 49 3.41 -17.85 -4.97
C ILE A 49 1.99 -17.37 -4.63
N TYR A 50 1.25 -16.84 -5.60
CA TYR A 50 -0.14 -16.41 -5.38
C TYR A 50 -1.05 -17.58 -5.00
N GLY A 51 -0.89 -18.75 -5.61
CA GLY A 51 -1.62 -19.97 -5.26
C GLY A 51 -1.35 -20.42 -3.83
N ILE A 52 -0.09 -20.42 -3.40
CA ILE A 52 0.31 -20.74 -2.01
C ILE A 52 -0.26 -19.72 -1.04
N CYS A 53 -0.20 -18.42 -1.36
CA CYS A 53 -0.80 -17.37 -0.55
C CYS A 53 -2.32 -17.57 -0.42
N LEU A 54 -3.02 -17.88 -1.51
CA LEU A 54 -4.47 -18.17 -1.49
C LEU A 54 -4.80 -19.44 -0.69
N LEU A 55 -3.99 -20.48 -0.77
CA LEU A 55 -4.12 -21.68 0.05
C LEU A 55 -3.95 -21.34 1.53
N LEU A 56 -2.91 -20.58 1.87
CA LEU A 56 -2.66 -20.08 3.23
C LEU A 56 -3.84 -19.25 3.73
N ALA A 57 -4.42 -18.42 2.88
CA ALA A 57 -5.64 -17.65 3.17
C ALA A 57 -6.81 -18.52 3.58
N ALA A 58 -7.13 -19.49 2.72
CA ALA A 58 -8.26 -20.39 2.89
C ALA A 58 -8.04 -21.26 4.13
N TYR A 59 -6.80 -21.63 4.40
CA TYR A 59 -6.40 -22.38 5.58
C TYR A 59 -6.57 -21.57 6.88
N ILE A 60 -6.07 -20.33 6.92
CA ILE A 60 -6.25 -19.43 8.08
C ILE A 60 -7.75 -19.15 8.31
N LEU A 61 -8.49 -18.86 7.24
CA LEU A 61 -9.94 -18.67 7.30
C LEU A 61 -10.65 -19.92 7.84
N GLY A 62 -10.25 -21.11 7.37
CA GLY A 62 -10.80 -22.38 7.83
C GLY A 62 -10.53 -22.65 9.31
N ILE A 63 -9.30 -22.42 9.79
CA ILE A 63 -8.97 -22.57 11.22
C ILE A 63 -9.80 -21.60 12.05
N LEU A 64 -9.81 -20.31 11.69
CA LEU A 64 -10.53 -19.28 12.44
C LEU A 64 -12.02 -19.61 12.55
N LEU A 65 -12.64 -20.09 11.47
CA LEU A 65 -14.05 -20.52 11.50
C LEU A 65 -14.26 -21.78 12.36
N VAL A 66 -13.33 -22.74 12.33
CA VAL A 66 -13.46 -23.98 13.10
C VAL A 66 -13.23 -23.73 14.58
N GLU A 67 -12.33 -22.83 14.95
CA GLU A 67 -12.05 -22.40 16.33
C GLU A 67 -13.23 -21.61 16.92
N ASP A 68 -13.93 -20.83 16.10
CA ASP A 68 -15.09 -20.04 16.52
C ASP A 68 -16.39 -20.87 16.62
N LEU A 69 -16.50 -21.97 15.84
CA LEU A 69 -17.71 -22.80 15.79
C LEU A 69 -17.65 -24.07 16.67
N VAL A 70 -16.45 -24.50 17.09
CA VAL A 70 -16.25 -25.76 17.81
C VAL A 70 -15.21 -25.59 18.92
N ASP A 71 -15.49 -26.08 20.13
CA ASP A 71 -14.47 -26.16 21.19
C ASP A 71 -13.37 -27.17 20.79
N ILE A 72 -12.21 -26.66 20.40
CA ILE A 72 -11.09 -27.47 19.91
C ILE A 72 -10.13 -27.84 21.05
N SER A 73 -9.72 -29.11 21.09
CA SER A 73 -8.67 -29.55 22.01
C SER A 73 -7.31 -28.87 21.73
N GLN A 74 -6.53 -28.60 22.77
CA GLN A 74 -5.19 -28.01 22.66
C GLN A 74 -4.27 -28.76 21.68
N ALA A 75 -4.36 -30.09 21.59
CA ALA A 75 -3.57 -30.87 20.65
C ALA A 75 -3.90 -30.56 19.18
N VAL A 76 -5.18 -30.32 18.87
CA VAL A 76 -5.63 -29.96 17.52
C VAL A 76 -5.23 -28.53 17.18
N ILE A 77 -5.34 -27.58 18.12
CA ILE A 77 -4.82 -26.21 17.94
C ILE A 77 -3.32 -26.23 17.65
N THR A 78 -2.56 -27.05 18.40
CA THR A 78 -1.12 -27.20 18.18
C THR A 78 -0.83 -27.80 16.80
N SER A 79 -1.62 -28.78 16.35
CA SER A 79 -1.49 -29.37 15.01
C SER A 79 -1.77 -28.34 13.90
N PHE A 80 -2.80 -27.50 14.07
CA PHE A 80 -3.13 -26.44 13.14
C PHE A 80 -2.02 -25.40 13.05
N ALA A 81 -1.41 -25.03 14.19
CA ALA A 81 -0.27 -24.13 14.24
C ALA A 81 0.97 -24.71 13.54
N VAL A 82 1.26 -26.01 13.73
CA VAL A 82 2.39 -26.68 13.04
C VAL A 82 2.18 -26.68 11.52
N ILE A 83 0.99 -27.04 11.06
CA ILE A 83 0.66 -27.02 9.63
C ILE A 83 0.73 -25.59 9.09
N LEU A 84 0.25 -24.59 9.85
CA LEU A 84 0.36 -23.18 9.48
C LEU A 84 1.81 -22.76 9.25
N ILE A 85 2.71 -23.12 10.16
CA ILE A 85 4.15 -22.83 10.06
C ILE A 85 4.73 -23.45 8.78
N ILE A 86 4.37 -24.69 8.46
CA ILE A 86 4.83 -25.37 7.24
C ILE A 86 4.37 -24.61 5.99
N ILE A 87 3.09 -24.22 5.94
CA ILE A 87 2.55 -23.48 4.78
C ILE A 87 3.20 -22.09 4.66
N ILE A 88 3.48 -21.40 5.78
CA ILE A 88 4.18 -20.10 5.80
C ILE A 88 5.62 -20.21 5.28
N LEU A 89 6.30 -21.35 5.50
CA LEU A 89 7.66 -21.58 5.00
C LEU A 89 7.68 -22.00 3.53
N LEU A 90 6.55 -22.45 2.96
CA LEU A 90 6.46 -22.94 1.59
C LEU A 90 6.89 -21.90 0.53
N PRO A 91 6.51 -20.61 0.59
CA PRO A 91 6.98 -19.59 -0.36
C PRO A 91 8.50 -19.40 -0.37
N ILE A 92 9.21 -19.72 0.72
CA ILE A 92 10.68 -19.63 0.80
C ILE A 92 11.36 -20.72 -0.02
N THR A 93 10.67 -21.85 -0.24
CA THR A 93 11.20 -22.95 -1.05
C THR A 93 11.42 -22.54 -2.50
N ILE A 94 10.63 -21.58 -3.02
CA ILE A 94 10.73 -21.12 -4.41
C ILE A 94 12.05 -20.36 -4.66
N PRO A 95 12.42 -19.32 -3.88
CA PRO A 95 13.75 -18.71 -3.98
C PRO A 95 14.90 -19.70 -3.79
N VAL A 96 14.77 -20.63 -2.84
CA VAL A 96 15.79 -21.67 -2.59
C VAL A 96 15.94 -22.57 -3.83
N LEU A 97 14.84 -23.07 -4.38
CA LEU A 97 14.85 -23.87 -5.61
C LEU A 97 15.46 -23.09 -6.78
N LEU A 98 15.12 -21.82 -6.94
CA LEU A 98 15.67 -20.99 -8.02
C LEU A 98 17.18 -20.75 -7.86
N VAL A 99 17.67 -20.57 -6.63
CA VAL A 99 19.10 -20.36 -6.35
C VAL A 99 19.91 -21.65 -6.53
N PHE A 100 19.38 -22.80 -6.12
CA PHE A 100 20.12 -24.07 -6.12
C PHE A 100 19.93 -24.93 -7.38
N PHE A 101 18.81 -24.78 -8.09
CA PHE A 101 18.43 -25.66 -9.21
C PHE A 101 18.23 -24.96 -10.55
N SER A 102 18.35 -23.62 -10.63
CA SER A 102 18.39 -22.97 -11.96
C SER A 102 19.79 -23.13 -12.57
N GLU A 103 19.87 -23.86 -13.68
CA GLU A 103 21.10 -23.94 -14.47
C GLU A 103 21.52 -22.55 -14.96
N PRO A 104 22.83 -22.20 -14.90
CA PRO A 104 23.33 -21.00 -15.54
C PRO A 104 23.19 -21.13 -17.05
N ILE A 105 22.38 -20.27 -17.67
CA ILE A 105 22.29 -20.17 -19.13
C ILE A 105 23.67 -19.75 -19.66
N PRO A 106 24.26 -20.47 -20.62
CA PRO A 106 25.55 -20.10 -21.18
C PRO A 106 25.45 -18.75 -21.90
N PRO A 107 26.49 -17.89 -21.81
CA PRO A 107 26.49 -16.51 -22.34
C PRO A 107 26.23 -16.40 -23.85
N ALA A 108 26.30 -17.52 -24.58
CA ALA A 108 25.96 -17.60 -26.00
C ALA A 108 24.45 -17.48 -26.28
N GLU A 109 23.56 -17.95 -25.40
CA GLU A 109 22.11 -17.71 -25.54
C GLU A 109 21.72 -16.31 -25.05
N GLU A 110 22.46 -15.77 -24.09
CA GLU A 110 22.30 -14.41 -23.56
C GLU A 110 22.59 -13.34 -24.64
N SER A 111 23.58 -13.60 -25.51
CA SER A 111 23.89 -12.75 -26.67
C SER A 111 22.90 -12.92 -27.84
N LEU A 112 22.28 -14.08 -28.01
CA LEU A 112 21.26 -14.32 -29.04
C LEU A 112 19.90 -13.71 -28.66
N LEU A 113 19.55 -13.70 -27.38
CA LEU A 113 18.37 -12.98 -26.84
C LEU A 113 18.59 -11.47 -26.80
N ALA A 114 19.82 -11.00 -26.56
CA ALA A 114 20.20 -9.59 -26.72
C ALA A 114 20.27 -9.16 -28.21
N GLY A 115 20.44 -10.10 -29.14
CA GLY A 115 20.58 -9.83 -30.57
C GLY A 115 19.28 -9.49 -31.32
N GLN A 116 18.10 -9.58 -30.68
CA GLN A 116 16.83 -9.17 -31.29
C GLN A 116 16.38 -7.75 -30.93
N GLU A 117 17.04 -7.08 -29.98
CA GLU A 117 16.93 -5.63 -29.83
C GLU A 117 18.13 -4.97 -30.51
N LYS A 118 17.88 -4.01 -31.41
CA LYS A 118 18.92 -3.28 -32.15
C LYS A 118 20.01 -2.81 -31.17
N PRO A 119 21.29 -3.07 -31.45
CA PRO A 119 22.37 -2.61 -30.58
C PRO A 119 22.46 -1.08 -30.67
N GLU A 120 22.14 -0.39 -29.58
CA GLU A 120 22.65 0.96 -29.36
C GLU A 120 24.17 0.86 -29.14
N PRO A 121 24.99 1.66 -29.84
CA PRO A 121 26.43 1.58 -29.72
C PRO A 121 26.87 2.02 -28.31
N SER A 122 27.65 1.13 -27.69
CA SER A 122 28.58 1.35 -26.60
C SER A 122 28.82 2.82 -26.23
N LYS A 123 28.35 3.23 -25.04
CA LYS A 123 28.58 4.55 -24.45
C LYS A 123 30.03 4.71 -23.98
N SER A 124 30.88 5.20 -24.88
CA SER A 124 32.02 6.03 -24.51
C SER A 124 31.65 7.50 -24.77
N GLU A 125 31.63 8.31 -23.72
CA GLU A 125 31.68 9.78 -23.70
C GLU A 125 30.95 10.52 -24.86
N GLN A 126 29.65 10.79 -24.71
CA GLN A 126 28.98 11.88 -25.45
C GLN A 126 27.67 12.32 -24.77
N ASP A 127 27.79 13.00 -23.61
CA ASP A 127 26.70 13.58 -22.80
C ASP A 127 25.90 14.68 -23.54
N GLY A 128 26.32 15.10 -24.74
CA GLY A 128 25.64 16.12 -25.55
C GLY A 128 24.59 15.58 -26.52
N SER A 129 24.71 14.34 -26.99
CA SER A 129 23.89 13.82 -28.10
C SER A 129 22.52 13.32 -27.64
N GLU A 130 22.43 12.71 -26.46
CA GLU A 130 21.16 12.21 -25.87
C GLU A 130 20.20 13.34 -25.47
N VAL A 131 20.74 14.50 -25.09
CA VAL A 131 19.95 15.64 -24.61
C VAL A 131 19.14 16.28 -25.74
N ILE A 132 19.70 16.32 -26.95
CA ILE A 132 19.05 16.86 -28.14
C ILE A 132 17.91 15.94 -28.61
N LEU A 133 18.08 14.62 -28.49
CA LEU A 133 17.07 13.62 -28.85
C LEU A 133 15.81 13.71 -27.98
N SER A 134 15.94 14.01 -26.69
CA SER A 134 14.82 14.09 -25.75
C SER A 134 14.00 15.39 -25.88
N GLU A 135 14.63 16.49 -26.31
CA GLU A 135 13.94 17.78 -26.53
C GLU A 135 13.12 17.78 -27.84
N VAL A 136 13.57 17.05 -28.88
CA VAL A 136 12.82 16.88 -30.14
C VAL A 136 11.48 16.16 -29.93
N GLU A 137 11.40 15.24 -28.96
CA GLU A 137 10.15 14.57 -28.60
C GLU A 137 9.19 15.46 -27.81
N ASP A 138 9.72 16.40 -27.01
CA ASP A 138 8.95 17.30 -26.13
C ASP A 138 8.36 18.51 -26.88
N GLU A 139 8.93 18.91 -28.03
CA GLU A 139 8.50 20.07 -28.82
C GLU A 139 7.55 19.72 -29.98
N LYS A 140 6.87 18.57 -29.90
CA LYS A 140 5.96 18.09 -30.95
C LYS A 140 4.61 18.85 -30.92
N PRO A 141 4.24 19.63 -31.96
CA PRO A 141 2.90 20.22 -32.03
C PRO A 141 1.83 19.17 -32.32
N GLU A 142 0.62 19.36 -31.76
CA GLU A 142 -0.53 18.43 -31.80
C GLU A 142 -1.01 18.06 -33.23
N GLU A 143 -0.64 18.83 -34.26
CA GLU A 143 -0.97 18.56 -35.67
C GLU A 143 -0.15 17.44 -36.32
N VAL A 144 0.95 16.97 -35.72
CA VAL A 144 1.84 15.97 -36.35
C VAL A 144 1.35 14.52 -36.17
N ASP A 145 0.41 14.27 -35.25
CA ASP A 145 -0.16 12.93 -35.01
C ASP A 145 -1.24 12.50 -36.02
N GLN A 146 -1.63 13.38 -36.94
CA GLN A 146 -2.62 13.08 -37.99
C GLN A 146 -1.99 12.69 -39.34
N LEU A 147 -0.66 12.68 -39.45
CA LEU A 147 0.06 12.41 -40.70
C LEU A 147 0.48 10.93 -40.84
N PRO A 148 0.57 10.40 -42.08
CA PRO A 148 1.07 9.06 -42.35
C PRO A 148 2.49 8.83 -41.79
N ALA A 149 2.79 7.60 -41.33
CA ALA A 149 4.02 7.25 -40.62
C ALA A 149 5.32 7.65 -41.35
N SER A 150 5.31 7.64 -42.69
CA SER A 150 6.47 7.99 -43.52
C SER A 150 6.80 9.49 -43.54
N GLU A 151 5.79 10.37 -43.43
CA GLU A 151 5.98 11.83 -43.41
C GLU A 151 6.38 12.32 -42.02
N ARG A 152 5.85 11.67 -40.97
CA ARG A 152 6.24 11.91 -39.59
C ARG A 152 7.74 11.69 -39.38
N GLN A 153 8.28 10.61 -39.93
CA GLN A 153 9.70 10.27 -39.75
C GLN A 153 10.63 11.24 -40.49
N LYS A 154 10.22 11.74 -41.66
CA LYS A 154 10.96 12.79 -42.39
C LYS A 154 10.95 14.13 -41.67
N ARG A 155 9.81 14.55 -41.10
CA ARG A 155 9.73 15.79 -40.30
C ARG A 155 10.55 15.69 -39.01
N ILE A 156 10.55 14.54 -38.34
CA ILE A 156 11.38 14.32 -37.14
C ILE A 156 12.86 14.44 -37.50
N ALA A 157 13.31 13.79 -38.58
CA ALA A 157 14.70 13.92 -39.04
C ALA A 157 15.08 15.36 -39.41
N GLN A 158 14.17 16.12 -40.03
CA GLN A 158 14.38 17.53 -40.36
C GLN A 158 14.44 18.44 -39.12
N LEU A 159 13.60 18.19 -38.11
CA LEU A 159 13.61 18.93 -36.85
C LEU A 159 14.88 18.62 -36.04
N GLN A 160 15.30 17.35 -36.02
CA GLN A 160 16.57 16.93 -35.41
C GLN A 160 17.75 17.64 -36.06
N ALA A 161 17.81 17.68 -37.39
CA ALA A 161 18.89 18.37 -38.12
C ALA A 161 18.93 19.87 -37.82
N LYS A 162 17.77 20.55 -37.77
CA LYS A 162 17.69 21.99 -37.46
C LYS A 162 18.08 22.31 -36.02
N LEU A 163 17.69 21.48 -35.05
CA LEU A 163 18.08 21.67 -33.65
C LEU A 163 19.57 21.41 -33.43
N PHE A 164 20.14 20.41 -34.11
CA PHE A 164 21.58 20.14 -34.08
C PHE A 164 22.39 21.33 -34.62
N GLN A 165 21.90 21.95 -35.70
CA GLN A 165 22.53 23.11 -36.30
C GLN A 165 22.39 24.36 -35.43
N ALA A 166 21.22 24.59 -34.82
CA ALA A 166 21.00 25.70 -33.89
C ALA A 166 21.79 25.57 -32.57
N ALA A 167 22.07 24.34 -32.12
CA ALA A 167 22.94 24.07 -30.98
C ALA A 167 24.42 24.27 -31.33
N ALA A 168 24.86 23.88 -32.53
CA ALA A 168 26.23 24.10 -33.02
C ALA A 168 26.55 25.59 -33.19
N ASP A 169 25.57 26.40 -33.60
CA ASP A 169 25.70 27.85 -33.75
C ASP A 169 25.61 28.61 -32.41
N GLY A 170 25.49 27.91 -31.27
CA GLY A 170 25.45 28.50 -29.93
C GLY A 170 24.20 29.35 -29.64
N ALA A 171 23.19 29.31 -30.51
CA ALA A 171 21.96 30.09 -30.39
C ALA A 171 21.00 29.55 -29.31
N VAL A 172 21.18 28.31 -28.88
CA VAL A 172 20.35 27.66 -27.86
C VAL A 172 21.23 27.19 -26.69
N ARG A 173 21.04 27.79 -25.50
CA ARG A 173 21.53 27.20 -24.26
C ARG A 173 20.70 25.96 -23.97
N VAL A 174 21.29 24.78 -24.15
CA VAL A 174 20.72 23.49 -23.71
C VAL A 174 20.30 23.64 -22.24
N LYS A 175 18.99 23.65 -21.97
CA LYS A 175 18.48 23.81 -20.61
C LYS A 175 18.88 22.56 -19.82
N ARG A 176 19.84 22.74 -18.91
CA ARG A 176 20.37 21.71 -18.01
C ARG A 176 19.23 20.93 -17.35
N LYS A 177 19.13 19.64 -17.68
CA LYS A 177 18.31 18.57 -17.06
C LYS A 177 16.99 19.05 -16.44
N LYS A 178 15.88 18.97 -17.20
CA LYS A 178 14.59 18.63 -16.57
C LYS A 178 14.82 17.33 -15.79
N GLY A 179 14.59 17.32 -14.48
CA GLY A 179 14.80 16.13 -13.64
C GLY A 179 14.04 14.90 -14.16
N PRO A 180 14.29 13.69 -13.60
CA PRO A 180 13.79 12.43 -14.17
C PRO A 180 12.28 12.48 -14.47
N ARG A 181 11.92 11.90 -15.61
CA ARG A 181 10.52 11.72 -16.03
C ARG A 181 9.90 10.63 -15.16
N ARG A 182 8.58 10.69 -14.97
CA ARG A 182 7.85 9.69 -14.18
C ARG A 182 8.03 8.30 -14.81
N GLY A 183 8.31 7.29 -13.99
CA GLY A 183 8.68 5.95 -14.46
C GLY A 183 10.19 5.71 -14.66
N GLU A 184 11.01 6.76 -14.56
CA GLU A 184 12.47 6.62 -14.45
C GLU A 184 12.91 6.46 -13.00
N ASP A 185 14.19 6.15 -12.78
CA ASP A 185 14.76 5.99 -11.44
C ASP A 185 14.95 7.34 -10.74
N PHE A 186 14.07 7.65 -9.78
CA PHE A 186 14.20 8.83 -8.93
C PHE A 186 15.15 8.57 -7.76
N THR A 187 15.90 9.60 -7.38
CA THR A 187 16.48 9.65 -6.02
C THR A 187 15.42 10.11 -5.02
N LEU A 188 15.58 9.73 -3.74
CA LEU A 188 14.64 10.10 -2.66
C LEU A 188 14.27 11.59 -2.66
N LEU A 189 15.28 12.47 -2.71
CA LEU A 189 15.07 13.92 -2.69
C LEU A 189 14.34 14.42 -3.95
N GLN A 190 14.62 13.83 -5.11
CA GLN A 190 13.93 14.18 -6.36
C GLN A 190 12.45 13.76 -6.33
N ALA A 191 12.14 12.62 -5.72
CA ALA A 191 10.77 12.17 -5.54
C ALA A 191 9.99 13.05 -4.55
N LEU A 192 10.62 13.43 -3.43
CA LEU A 192 10.00 14.29 -2.40
C LEU A 192 9.62 15.69 -2.91
N ILE A 193 10.27 16.18 -3.97
CA ILE A 193 9.92 17.46 -4.60
C ILE A 193 8.66 17.32 -5.49
N LYS A 194 8.26 16.11 -5.88
CA LYS A 194 7.13 15.90 -6.78
C LYS A 194 5.79 15.98 -6.04
N ALA A 195 4.85 16.72 -6.61
CA ALA A 195 3.48 16.81 -6.09
C ALA A 195 2.79 15.44 -6.03
N ASP A 196 3.05 14.53 -6.98
CA ASP A 196 2.39 13.21 -7.01
C ASP A 196 2.79 12.34 -5.80
N PHE A 197 4.01 12.52 -5.30
CA PHE A 197 4.47 11.86 -4.08
C PHE A 197 3.60 12.26 -2.88
N TRP A 198 3.41 13.57 -2.69
CA TRP A 198 2.60 14.10 -1.60
C TRP A 198 1.11 13.79 -1.75
N LEU A 199 0.59 13.73 -2.98
CA LEU A 199 -0.79 13.30 -3.23
C LEU A 199 -1.02 11.85 -2.80
N ILE A 200 -0.09 10.94 -3.15
CA ILE A 200 -0.15 9.54 -2.72
C ILE A 200 0.02 9.45 -1.20
N PHE A 201 1.03 10.12 -0.64
CA PHE A 201 1.30 10.11 0.80
C PHE A 201 0.11 10.60 1.61
N LEU A 202 -0.48 11.74 1.24
CA LEU A 202 -1.65 12.29 1.94
C LEU A 202 -2.87 11.38 1.77
N SER A 203 -3.10 10.83 0.57
CA SER A 203 -4.15 9.83 0.35
C SER A 203 -3.98 8.61 1.26
N LEU A 204 -2.74 8.17 1.50
CA LEU A 204 -2.44 7.09 2.43
C LEU A 204 -2.65 7.49 3.89
N VAL A 205 -2.23 8.69 4.30
CA VAL A 205 -2.49 9.17 5.67
C VAL A 205 -3.99 9.13 5.95
N LEU A 206 -4.80 9.68 5.04
CA LEU A 206 -6.25 9.74 5.19
C LEU A 206 -6.89 8.35 5.21
N ALA A 207 -6.58 7.50 4.23
CA ALA A 207 -7.26 6.22 4.09
C ALA A 207 -6.67 5.13 4.99
N SER A 208 -5.35 4.91 4.95
CA SER A 208 -4.70 3.91 5.81
C SER A 208 -4.82 4.29 7.28
N GLY A 209 -4.71 5.58 7.62
CA GLY A 209 -4.96 6.07 8.98
C GLY A 209 -6.38 5.78 9.46
N SER A 210 -7.39 5.95 8.60
CA SER A 210 -8.78 5.60 8.95
C SER A 210 -8.94 4.12 9.24
N GLY A 211 -8.34 3.25 8.40
CA GLY A 211 -8.35 1.80 8.62
C GLY A 211 -7.65 1.38 9.92
N VAL A 212 -6.46 1.94 10.19
CA VAL A 212 -5.74 1.68 11.45
C VAL A 212 -6.52 2.17 12.67
N THR A 213 -7.23 3.29 12.58
CA THR A 213 -8.04 3.80 13.69
C THR A 213 -9.10 2.80 14.14
N VAL A 214 -9.73 2.10 13.19
CA VAL A 214 -10.69 1.02 13.51
C VAL A 214 -9.98 -0.14 14.19
N ILE A 215 -8.80 -0.52 13.71
CA ILE A 215 -8.03 -1.66 14.26
C ILE A 215 -7.54 -1.35 15.68
N ASP A 216 -6.96 -0.18 15.89
CA ASP A 216 -6.38 0.23 17.17
C ASP A 216 -7.45 0.34 18.27
N ASN A 217 -8.67 0.74 17.92
CA ASN A 217 -9.77 0.94 18.86
C ASN A 217 -10.78 -0.22 18.88
N LEU A 218 -10.52 -1.33 18.19
CA LEU A 218 -11.52 -2.37 17.98
C LEU A 218 -12.08 -2.93 19.29
N GLY A 219 -11.24 -3.10 20.31
CA GLY A 219 -11.67 -3.53 21.65
C GLY A 219 -12.69 -2.58 22.27
N GLN A 220 -12.40 -1.28 22.29
CA GLN A 220 -13.30 -0.25 22.84
C GLN A 220 -14.59 -0.13 22.02
N ILE A 221 -14.50 -0.30 20.70
CA ILE A 221 -15.67 -0.33 19.80
C ILE A 221 -16.59 -1.51 20.18
N CYS A 222 -16.03 -2.71 20.34
CA CYS A 222 -16.79 -3.91 20.74
C CYS A 222 -17.47 -3.72 22.09
N GLU A 223 -16.72 -3.24 23.08
CA GLU A 223 -17.21 -2.98 24.44
C GLU A 223 -18.34 -1.95 24.42
N SER A 224 -18.20 -0.86 23.65
CA SER A 224 -19.23 0.17 23.54
C SER A 224 -20.56 -0.37 23.00
N LEU A 225 -20.53 -1.41 22.15
CA LEU A 225 -21.73 -2.06 21.60
C LEU A 225 -22.25 -3.19 22.48
N GLY A 226 -21.59 -3.50 23.61
CA GLY A 226 -21.98 -4.55 24.55
C GLY A 226 -21.43 -5.93 24.22
N TYR A 227 -20.40 -6.04 23.39
CA TYR A 227 -19.67 -7.29 23.16
C TYR A 227 -18.53 -7.45 24.17
N ASN A 228 -18.51 -8.58 24.86
CA ASN A 228 -17.47 -8.89 25.86
C ASN A 228 -16.19 -9.47 25.23
N ASP A 229 -16.30 -10.04 24.03
CA ASP A 229 -15.16 -10.60 23.30
C ASP A 229 -15.02 -9.92 21.93
N SER A 230 -13.80 -9.48 21.62
CA SER A 230 -13.43 -8.84 20.36
C SER A 230 -12.74 -9.80 19.39
N SER A 231 -12.42 -11.03 19.82
CA SER A 231 -11.69 -12.06 19.08
C SER A 231 -12.28 -12.34 17.69
N VAL A 232 -13.61 -12.46 17.60
CA VAL A 232 -14.36 -12.69 16.35
C VAL A 232 -14.10 -11.56 15.36
N PHE A 233 -14.16 -10.31 15.82
CA PHE A 233 -13.98 -9.14 14.98
C PHE A 233 -12.52 -8.93 14.57
N VAL A 234 -11.57 -9.21 15.47
CA VAL A 234 -10.12 -9.22 15.16
C VAL A 234 -9.82 -10.26 14.08
N SER A 235 -10.40 -11.46 14.20
CA SER A 235 -10.26 -12.54 13.23
C SER A 235 -10.87 -12.15 11.88
N MET A 236 -12.06 -11.54 11.90
CA MET A 236 -12.75 -11.04 10.71
C MET A 236 -11.89 -10.00 9.96
N ILE A 237 -11.38 -8.97 10.65
CA ILE A 237 -10.47 -7.98 10.04
C ILE A 237 -9.26 -8.68 9.42
N SER A 238 -8.67 -9.66 10.10
CA SER A 238 -7.46 -10.35 9.63
C SER A 238 -7.70 -11.11 8.32
N ILE A 239 -8.81 -11.84 8.22
CA ILE A 239 -9.25 -12.55 7.00
C ILE A 239 -9.44 -11.56 5.85
N TRP A 240 -10.23 -10.50 6.09
CA TRP A 240 -10.57 -9.54 5.04
C TRP A 240 -9.39 -8.65 4.66
N ASN A 241 -8.44 -8.40 5.57
CA ASN A 241 -7.16 -7.77 5.27
C ASN A 241 -6.34 -8.62 4.31
N PHE A 242 -6.23 -9.91 4.60
CA PHE A 242 -5.55 -10.83 3.72
C PHE A 242 -6.22 -10.84 2.32
N LEU A 243 -7.54 -11.02 2.25
CA LEU A 243 -8.27 -11.03 0.99
C LEU A 243 -8.17 -9.69 0.26
N GLY A 244 -8.15 -8.58 1.01
CA GLY A 244 -7.90 -7.25 0.50
C GLY A 244 -6.52 -7.14 -0.15
N ARG A 245 -5.47 -7.67 0.47
CA ARG A 245 -4.10 -7.68 -0.11
C ARG A 245 -4.06 -8.46 -1.42
N VAL A 246 -4.61 -9.68 -1.43
CA VAL A 246 -4.62 -10.52 -2.64
C VAL A 246 -5.50 -9.90 -3.74
N GLY A 247 -6.71 -9.48 -3.39
CA GLY A 247 -7.65 -8.84 -4.29
C GLY A 247 -7.12 -7.52 -4.83
N GLY A 248 -6.54 -6.66 -3.98
CA GLY A 248 -5.93 -5.40 -4.36
C GLY A 248 -4.74 -5.57 -5.29
N GLY A 249 -3.83 -6.49 -4.97
CA GLY A 249 -2.69 -6.84 -5.83
C GLY A 249 -3.15 -7.32 -7.21
N TYR A 250 -4.02 -8.33 -7.24
CA TYR A 250 -4.52 -8.95 -8.46
C TYR A 250 -5.36 -7.99 -9.32
N LEU A 251 -6.31 -7.25 -8.71
CA LEU A 251 -7.12 -6.25 -9.42
C LEU A 251 -6.26 -5.12 -9.96
N SER A 252 -5.21 -4.68 -9.25
CA SER A 252 -4.30 -3.66 -9.75
C SER A 252 -3.54 -4.14 -10.99
N GLU A 253 -3.14 -5.42 -11.01
CA GLU A 253 -2.44 -6.02 -12.15
C GLU A 253 -3.35 -6.14 -13.38
N ILE A 254 -4.60 -6.60 -13.19
CA ILE A 254 -5.59 -6.65 -14.27
C ILE A 254 -5.87 -5.25 -14.80
N THR A 255 -6.05 -4.27 -13.91
CA THR A 255 -6.37 -2.89 -14.26
C THR A 255 -5.30 -2.29 -15.17
N VAL A 256 -4.04 -2.53 -14.85
CA VAL A 256 -2.91 -2.08 -15.65
C VAL A 256 -2.80 -2.85 -16.96
N ARG A 257 -2.81 -4.20 -16.93
CA ARG A 257 -2.58 -5.02 -18.13
C ARG A 257 -3.71 -4.98 -19.15
N LYS A 258 -4.96 -5.00 -18.69
CA LYS A 258 -6.14 -5.11 -19.57
C LYS A 258 -6.70 -3.76 -19.99
N PHE A 259 -6.64 -2.77 -19.10
CA PHE A 259 -7.26 -1.45 -19.32
C PHE A 259 -6.26 -0.30 -19.46
N SER A 260 -4.95 -0.55 -19.31
CA SER A 260 -3.89 0.49 -19.35
C SER A 260 -4.15 1.64 -18.37
N LEU A 261 -4.85 1.35 -17.27
CA LEU A 261 -5.20 2.32 -16.24
C LEU A 261 -4.14 2.33 -15.13
N PRO A 262 -3.82 3.51 -14.57
CA PRO A 262 -2.91 3.61 -13.43
C PRO A 262 -3.35 2.79 -12.22
N ARG A 263 -2.42 2.12 -11.51
CA ARG A 263 -2.71 1.36 -10.29
C ARG A 263 -3.46 2.14 -9.20
N PRO A 264 -3.25 3.47 -9.02
CA PRO A 264 -4.04 4.26 -8.07
C PRO A 264 -5.55 4.25 -8.32
N VAL A 265 -6.04 3.81 -9.49
CA VAL A 265 -7.48 3.55 -9.72
C VAL A 265 -7.99 2.46 -8.79
N ALA A 266 -7.27 1.35 -8.67
CA ALA A 266 -7.66 0.27 -7.76
C ALA A 266 -7.64 0.75 -6.30
N MET A 267 -6.65 1.57 -5.94
CA MET A 267 -6.58 2.20 -4.62
C MET A 267 -7.83 3.06 -4.34
N ALA A 268 -8.25 3.89 -5.30
CA ALA A 268 -9.45 4.71 -5.19
C ALA A 268 -10.72 3.85 -4.97
N VAL A 269 -10.86 2.72 -5.66
CA VAL A 269 -11.99 1.80 -5.48
C VAL A 269 -12.04 1.25 -4.05
N PHE A 270 -10.92 0.75 -3.53
CA PHE A 270 -10.87 0.21 -2.17
C PHE A 270 -11.04 1.28 -1.08
N GLN A 271 -10.68 2.53 -1.36
CA GLN A 271 -10.98 3.67 -0.48
C GLN A 271 -12.48 3.95 -0.38
N VAL A 272 -13.23 3.83 -1.50
CA VAL A 272 -14.70 3.93 -1.49
C VAL A 272 -15.32 2.78 -0.72
N VAL A 273 -14.85 1.55 -0.93
CA VAL A 273 -15.32 0.36 -0.19
C VAL A 273 -15.19 0.57 1.32
N MET A 274 -14.04 1.08 1.77
CA MET A 274 -13.82 1.40 3.18
C MET A 274 -14.70 2.55 3.67
N ALA A 275 -14.87 3.62 2.87
CA ALA A 275 -15.74 4.74 3.20
C ALA A 275 -17.19 4.31 3.42
N ILE A 276 -17.69 3.36 2.61
CA ILE A 276 -19.03 2.78 2.75
C ILE A 276 -19.17 2.06 4.09
N GLY A 277 -18.18 1.25 4.50
CA GLY A 277 -18.22 0.55 5.80
C GLY A 277 -18.20 1.50 7.00
N LEU A 278 -17.35 2.52 6.95
CA LEU A 278 -17.30 3.56 7.98
C LEU A 278 -18.62 4.35 8.06
N PHE A 279 -19.21 4.68 6.91
CA PHE A 279 -20.52 5.35 6.86
C PHE A 279 -21.66 4.47 7.38
N TYR A 280 -21.67 3.18 7.02
CA TYR A 280 -22.67 2.23 7.47
C TYR A 280 -22.71 2.15 9.01
N TYR A 281 -21.54 2.09 9.64
CA TYR A 281 -21.43 2.15 11.10
C TYR A 281 -21.89 3.50 11.64
N ALA A 282 -21.44 4.61 11.04
CA ALA A 282 -21.82 5.94 11.49
C ALA A 282 -23.35 6.15 11.56
N MET A 283 -24.10 5.52 10.66
CA MET A 283 -25.57 5.59 10.62
C MET A 283 -26.27 4.72 11.68
N GLY A 284 -25.57 3.80 12.34
CA GLY A 284 -26.17 2.94 13.36
C GLY A 284 -27.02 1.78 12.81
N PHE A 285 -26.66 1.26 11.63
CA PHE A 285 -27.44 0.21 10.97
C PHE A 285 -27.25 -1.17 11.63
N PRO A 286 -28.23 -2.09 11.52
CA PRO A 286 -28.12 -3.41 12.12
C PRO A 286 -26.89 -4.16 11.58
N GLY A 287 -26.14 -4.78 12.49
CA GLY A 287 -24.89 -5.47 12.14
C GLY A 287 -23.73 -4.54 11.76
N GLU A 288 -23.75 -3.28 12.20
CA GLU A 288 -22.72 -2.27 11.91
C GLU A 288 -21.28 -2.74 12.08
N ILE A 289 -20.98 -3.42 13.18
CA ILE A 289 -19.61 -3.86 13.48
C ILE A 289 -19.11 -4.94 12.50
N TYR A 290 -19.99 -5.85 12.04
CA TYR A 290 -19.64 -6.87 11.06
C TYR A 290 -19.36 -6.24 9.69
N VAL A 291 -20.18 -5.29 9.26
CA VAL A 291 -19.97 -4.58 7.99
C VAL A 291 -18.70 -3.73 8.06
N LEU A 292 -18.46 -3.06 9.19
CA LEU A 292 -17.27 -2.25 9.42
C LEU A 292 -15.99 -3.09 9.31
N THR A 293 -15.90 -4.22 10.00
CA THR A 293 -14.69 -5.06 10.04
C THR A 293 -14.39 -5.67 8.67
N VAL A 294 -15.40 -6.14 7.94
CA VAL A 294 -15.26 -6.69 6.57
C VAL A 294 -14.71 -5.63 5.60
N LEU A 295 -15.39 -4.48 5.52
CA LEU A 295 -15.06 -3.47 4.52
C LEU A 295 -13.77 -2.73 4.86
N THR A 296 -13.50 -2.51 6.15
CA THR A 296 -12.22 -1.94 6.61
C THR A 296 -11.07 -2.92 6.36
N GLY A 297 -11.25 -4.21 6.66
CA GLY A 297 -10.26 -5.24 6.36
C GLY A 297 -9.90 -5.25 4.88
N LEU A 298 -10.91 -5.36 4.00
CA LEU A 298 -10.70 -5.33 2.55
C LEU A 298 -9.98 -4.07 2.07
N GLY A 299 -10.48 -2.90 2.47
CA GLY A 299 -9.95 -1.61 2.03
C GLY A 299 -8.54 -1.34 2.52
N TYR A 300 -8.27 -1.58 3.80
CA TYR A 300 -6.96 -1.41 4.41
C TYR A 300 -5.95 -2.42 3.84
N GLY A 301 -6.33 -3.69 3.72
CA GLY A 301 -5.47 -4.73 3.15
C GLY A 301 -5.04 -4.43 1.71
N ALA A 302 -5.98 -4.00 0.87
CA ALA A 302 -5.69 -3.67 -0.53
C ALA A 302 -4.65 -2.55 -0.68
N GLN A 303 -4.65 -1.55 0.20
CA GLN A 303 -3.67 -0.47 0.17
C GLN A 303 -2.24 -0.99 0.33
N TRP A 304 -2.02 -1.92 1.26
CA TRP A 304 -0.68 -2.50 1.50
C TRP A 304 -0.14 -3.30 0.30
N ALA A 305 -1.00 -3.80 -0.56
CA ALA A 305 -0.58 -4.48 -1.79
C ALA A 305 -0.36 -3.50 -2.96
N ILE A 306 -1.20 -2.48 -3.10
CA ILE A 306 -1.19 -1.57 -4.25
C ILE A 306 -0.09 -0.50 -4.15
N VAL A 307 0.20 -0.01 -2.94
CA VAL A 307 1.18 1.06 -2.70
C VAL A 307 2.59 0.71 -3.14
N PRO A 308 3.20 -0.44 -2.75
CA PRO A 308 4.56 -0.77 -3.18
C PRO A 308 4.65 -0.89 -4.71
N ALA A 309 3.67 -1.53 -5.34
CA ALA A 309 3.62 -1.65 -6.81
C ALA A 309 3.51 -0.27 -7.50
N SER A 310 2.66 0.61 -6.97
CA SER A 310 2.50 1.97 -7.48
C SER A 310 3.78 2.78 -7.29
N ALA A 311 4.43 2.68 -6.13
CA ALA A 311 5.66 3.41 -5.83
C ALA A 311 6.82 3.00 -6.75
N SER A 312 6.99 1.70 -7.01
CA SER A 312 8.03 1.21 -7.93
C SER A 312 7.81 1.68 -9.38
N GLU A 313 6.57 1.76 -9.84
CA GLU A 313 6.25 2.19 -11.20
C GLU A 313 6.35 3.70 -11.39
N LEU A 314 6.04 4.50 -10.36
CA LEU A 314 6.04 5.96 -10.44
C LEU A 314 7.42 6.57 -10.22
N PHE A 315 8.20 5.99 -9.29
CA PHE A 315 9.46 6.56 -8.81
C PHE A 315 10.70 5.68 -9.10
N GLY A 316 10.50 4.53 -9.74
CA GLY A 316 11.58 3.60 -10.08
C GLY A 316 12.09 2.79 -8.90
N LEU A 317 13.11 1.96 -9.16
CA LEU A 317 13.62 0.97 -8.20
C LEU A 317 14.86 1.45 -7.43
N LYS A 318 15.58 2.45 -7.96
CA LYS A 318 16.85 2.94 -7.40
C LYS A 318 16.80 3.34 -5.92
N SER A 319 15.74 4.02 -5.49
CA SER A 319 15.53 4.43 -4.09
C SER A 319 14.24 3.86 -3.50
N PHE A 320 13.75 2.73 -4.06
CA PHE A 320 12.46 2.15 -3.71
C PHE A 320 12.31 1.86 -2.21
N GLY A 321 13.32 1.24 -1.59
CA GLY A 321 13.26 0.93 -0.16
C GLY A 321 13.07 2.15 0.74
N ALA A 322 13.75 3.27 0.43
CA ALA A 322 13.58 4.51 1.18
C ALA A 322 12.21 5.16 0.92
N LEU A 323 11.77 5.18 -0.34
CA LEU A 323 10.47 5.75 -0.74
C LEU A 323 9.30 4.99 -0.15
N TYR A 324 9.34 3.67 -0.21
CA TYR A 324 8.30 2.81 0.35
C TYR A 324 8.22 2.98 1.87
N ASN A 325 9.35 2.96 2.58
CA ASN A 325 9.36 3.21 4.03
C ASN A 325 8.86 4.61 4.40
N PHE A 326 9.05 5.62 3.54
CA PHE A 326 8.41 6.91 3.76
C PHE A 326 6.89 6.82 3.59
N PHE A 327 6.39 6.09 2.60
CA PHE A 327 4.95 5.87 2.44
C PHE A 327 4.36 5.08 3.61
N THR A 328 5.08 4.10 4.18
CA THR A 328 4.58 3.35 5.35
C THR A 328 4.43 4.23 6.60
N LEU A 329 5.20 5.33 6.71
CA LEU A 329 5.05 6.34 7.76
C LEU A 329 3.67 7.03 7.74
N ALA A 330 2.95 6.99 6.63
CA ALA A 330 1.60 7.53 6.54
C ALA A 330 0.63 6.86 7.53
N SER A 331 0.81 5.57 7.79
CA SER A 331 -0.04 4.77 8.69
C SER A 331 0.05 5.22 10.15
N PRO A 332 1.23 5.27 10.80
CA PRO A 332 1.34 5.80 12.16
C PRO A 332 1.02 7.30 12.23
N ALA A 333 1.34 8.09 11.21
CA ALA A 333 0.94 9.50 11.17
C ALA A 333 -0.59 9.65 11.20
N GLY A 334 -1.31 8.82 10.43
CA GLY A 334 -2.76 8.76 10.44
C GLY A 334 -3.34 8.28 11.78
N SER A 335 -2.79 7.20 12.36
CA SER A 335 -3.23 6.69 13.67
C SER A 335 -3.07 7.74 14.78
N LEU A 336 -1.93 8.43 14.86
CA LEU A 336 -1.72 9.46 15.89
C LEU A 336 -2.78 10.57 15.84
N ILE A 337 -3.18 10.99 14.64
CA ILE A 337 -4.18 12.07 14.46
C ILE A 337 -5.60 11.51 14.68
N PHE A 338 -5.93 10.41 14.02
CA PHE A 338 -7.32 9.93 13.95
C PHE A 338 -7.70 9.05 15.14
N SER A 339 -6.82 8.15 15.57
CA SER A 339 -7.03 7.32 16.75
C SER A 339 -6.78 8.16 18.01
N GLY A 340 -5.58 8.70 18.16
CA GLY A 340 -5.16 9.35 19.40
C GLY A 340 -5.85 10.67 19.72
N VAL A 341 -6.19 11.49 18.71
CA VAL A 341 -6.82 12.80 18.94
C VAL A 341 -8.33 12.75 18.68
N ILE A 342 -8.75 12.30 17.50
CA ILE A 342 -10.17 12.37 17.11
C ILE A 342 -10.99 11.29 17.83
N ALA A 343 -10.60 10.02 17.70
CA ALA A 343 -11.40 8.91 18.23
C ALA A 343 -11.43 8.91 19.75
N SER A 344 -10.27 8.98 20.41
CA SER A 344 -10.18 9.05 21.87
C SER A 344 -10.90 10.29 22.42
N GLY A 345 -10.69 11.47 21.83
CA GLY A 345 -11.34 12.70 22.30
C GLY A 345 -12.87 12.67 22.20
N ILE A 346 -13.42 12.09 21.13
CA ILE A 346 -14.88 11.93 20.98
C ILE A 346 -15.41 10.88 21.97
N TYR A 347 -14.70 9.75 22.12
CA TYR A 347 -15.09 8.69 23.05
C TYR A 347 -15.14 9.22 24.49
N ASP A 348 -14.08 9.88 24.95
CA ASP A 348 -13.98 10.43 26.31
C ASP A 348 -15.07 11.47 26.57
N TYR A 349 -15.35 12.34 25.60
CA TYR A 349 -16.43 13.33 25.70
C TYR A 349 -17.80 12.68 25.97
N TYR A 350 -18.14 11.60 25.26
CA TYR A 350 -19.39 10.89 25.47
C TYR A 350 -19.38 10.04 26.74
N ALA A 351 -18.23 9.43 27.10
CA ALA A 351 -18.07 8.69 28.36
C ALA A 351 -18.33 9.59 29.57
N GLU A 352 -17.72 10.78 29.62
CA GLU A 352 -17.92 11.77 30.69
C GLU A 352 -19.38 12.21 30.78
N LYS A 353 -20.00 12.50 29.63
CA LYS A 353 -21.40 12.92 29.57
C LYS A 353 -22.35 11.83 30.10
N GLN A 354 -22.11 10.57 29.76
CA GLN A 354 -22.90 9.44 30.26
C GLN A 354 -22.69 9.23 31.77
N ALA A 355 -21.44 9.32 32.25
CA ALA A 355 -21.13 9.22 33.66
C ALA A 355 -21.80 10.34 34.50
N ALA A 356 -21.82 11.58 33.99
CA ALA A 356 -22.48 12.71 34.64
C ALA A 356 -24.01 12.52 34.74
N LEU A 357 -24.65 11.99 33.68
CA LEU A 357 -26.08 11.69 33.68
C LEU A 357 -26.44 10.57 34.66
N LYS A 358 -25.63 9.50 34.74
CA LYS A 358 -25.81 8.42 35.71
C LYS A 358 -25.78 8.97 37.15
N LYS A 359 -24.81 9.84 37.47
CA LYS A 359 -24.70 10.50 38.80
C LYS A 359 -25.92 11.36 39.15
N LEU A 360 -26.52 12.04 38.18
CA LEU A 360 -27.73 12.86 38.39
C LEU A 360 -28.99 12.01 38.55
N SER A 361 -29.09 10.88 37.85
CA SER A 361 -30.25 9.98 37.89
C SER A 361 -30.34 9.11 39.16
N LEU A 362 -29.22 8.75 39.77
CA LEU A 362 -29.19 7.79 40.89
C LEU A 362 -29.34 8.43 42.29
N GLY A 363 -29.43 9.76 42.39
CA GLY A 363 -29.57 10.44 43.68
C GLY A 363 -28.29 10.39 44.53
N SER A 364 -27.73 11.58 44.80
CA SER A 364 -26.39 11.85 45.34
C SER A 364 -26.03 11.29 46.75
N MET A 365 -26.71 10.31 47.35
CA MET A 365 -26.52 10.06 48.80
C MET A 365 -26.44 8.62 49.34
N LEU A 366 -26.72 7.55 48.58
CA LEU A 366 -26.77 6.20 49.19
C LEU A 366 -25.81 5.14 48.65
N LEU A 367 -24.95 5.44 47.68
CA LEU A 367 -24.06 4.43 47.08
C LEU A 367 -22.58 4.83 46.99
N ASN A 368 -22.08 5.68 47.89
CA ASN A 368 -20.64 5.97 47.95
C ASN A 368 -19.79 4.79 48.47
N SER A 369 -20.37 3.58 48.65
CA SER A 369 -19.70 2.47 49.32
C SER A 369 -19.82 1.10 48.63
N LEU A 370 -20.51 0.95 47.48
CA LEU A 370 -20.81 -0.38 46.93
C LEU A 370 -20.70 -0.57 45.41
N GLN A 371 -19.92 0.24 44.68
CA GLN A 371 -19.55 -0.19 43.32
C GLN A 371 -18.16 0.34 42.97
N ASP A 372 -17.35 -0.59 42.48
CA ASP A 372 -15.97 -0.53 41.98
C ASP A 372 -15.58 0.76 41.23
N ASP A 373 -14.27 0.90 41.01
CA ASP A 373 -13.66 1.70 39.93
C ASP A 373 -14.31 1.37 38.56
N ASP A 374 -15.56 1.80 38.32
CA ASP A 374 -16.18 1.74 37.00
C ASP A 374 -15.39 2.71 36.12
N SER A 375 -14.47 2.14 35.36
CA SER A 375 -13.72 2.82 34.31
C SER A 375 -14.69 3.67 33.48
N LEU A 376 -14.29 4.91 33.16
CA LEU A 376 -15.07 5.78 32.28
C LEU A 376 -15.26 5.09 30.92
N SER A 377 -16.39 4.40 30.77
CA SER A 377 -16.76 3.66 29.57
C SER A 377 -17.94 4.34 28.88
N CYS A 378 -17.86 4.41 27.56
CA CYS A 378 -18.94 4.92 26.74
C CYS A 378 -19.73 3.74 26.16
N SER A 379 -21.06 3.79 26.31
CA SER A 379 -21.95 2.76 25.77
C SER A 379 -22.81 3.29 24.61
N GLY A 380 -23.03 2.42 23.63
CA GLY A 380 -23.83 2.65 22.44
C GLY A 380 -23.03 3.13 21.22
N ASN A 381 -23.64 3.02 20.04
CA ASN A 381 -23.05 3.45 18.78
C ASN A 381 -22.59 4.93 18.78
N ILE A 382 -23.18 5.78 19.63
CA ILE A 382 -22.86 7.21 19.71
C ILE A 382 -21.38 7.48 20.03
N CYS A 383 -20.68 6.54 20.66
CA CYS A 383 -19.27 6.67 21.05
C CYS A 383 -18.33 6.79 19.86
N TYR A 384 -18.63 6.11 18.74
CA TYR A 384 -17.81 6.11 17.52
C TYR A 384 -18.53 6.59 16.26
N SER A 385 -19.85 6.79 16.31
CA SER A 385 -20.65 7.22 15.15
C SER A 385 -20.12 8.49 14.48
N ILE A 386 -19.81 9.54 15.26
CA ILE A 386 -19.25 10.79 14.73
C ILE A 386 -17.84 10.57 14.17
N THR A 387 -17.01 9.84 14.92
CA THR A 387 -15.64 9.49 14.51
C THR A 387 -15.65 8.84 13.13
N PHE A 388 -16.47 7.80 12.92
CA PHE A 388 -16.52 7.11 11.63
C PHE A 388 -17.22 7.90 10.53
N GLY A 389 -18.14 8.81 10.88
CA GLY A 389 -18.66 9.79 9.92
C GLY A 389 -17.53 10.68 9.37
N ILE A 390 -16.65 11.18 10.25
CA ILE A 390 -15.48 11.98 9.85
C ILE A 390 -14.52 11.11 9.02
N LEU A 391 -14.16 9.92 9.49
CA LEU A 391 -13.23 9.02 8.77
C LEU A 391 -13.76 8.60 7.39
N SER A 392 -15.07 8.38 7.25
CA SER A 392 -15.71 8.11 5.96
C SER A 392 -15.51 9.29 4.99
N GLY A 393 -15.75 10.52 5.46
CA GLY A 393 -15.46 11.73 4.69
C GLY A 393 -13.99 11.86 4.29
N LEU A 394 -13.06 11.56 5.20
CA LEU A 394 -11.63 11.56 4.90
C LEU A 394 -11.25 10.49 3.85
N CYS A 395 -11.87 9.32 3.89
CA CYS A 395 -11.68 8.28 2.87
C CYS A 395 -12.19 8.72 1.48
N ILE A 396 -13.28 9.47 1.42
CA ILE A 396 -13.78 10.07 0.17
C ILE A 396 -12.80 11.13 -0.35
N VAL A 397 -12.24 11.97 0.53
CA VAL A 397 -11.18 12.92 0.14
C VAL A 397 -9.94 12.18 -0.38
N ALA A 398 -9.54 11.08 0.29
CA ALA A 398 -8.44 10.24 -0.15
C ALA A 398 -8.68 9.66 -1.55
N MET A 399 -9.92 9.21 -1.82
CA MET A 399 -10.34 8.75 -3.14
C MET A 399 -10.15 9.84 -4.21
N PHE A 400 -10.58 11.07 -3.93
CA PHE A 400 -10.36 12.19 -4.87
C PHE A 400 -8.87 12.48 -5.09
N LEU A 401 -8.03 12.45 -4.05
CA LEU A 401 -6.58 12.59 -4.19
C LEU A 401 -5.99 11.48 -5.08
N SER A 402 -6.42 10.23 -4.88
CA SER A 402 -6.03 9.09 -5.72
C SER A 402 -6.45 9.30 -7.17
N LEU A 403 -7.67 9.78 -7.44
CA LEU A 403 -8.13 10.10 -8.79
C LEU A 403 -7.35 11.25 -9.44
N ILE A 404 -6.93 12.26 -8.68
CA ILE A 404 -6.04 13.33 -9.17
C ILE A 404 -4.70 12.73 -9.59
N VAL A 405 -4.15 11.79 -8.83
CA VAL A 405 -2.93 11.06 -9.20
C VAL A 405 -3.15 10.27 -10.49
N VAL A 406 -4.28 9.57 -10.62
CA VAL A 406 -4.65 8.85 -11.86
C VAL A 406 -4.66 9.80 -13.05
N TYR A 407 -5.35 10.93 -12.94
CA TYR A 407 -5.44 11.92 -14.01
C TYR A 407 -4.05 12.43 -14.43
N ARG A 408 -3.19 12.74 -13.44
CA ARG A 408 -1.83 13.24 -13.70
C ARG A 408 -0.92 12.16 -14.30
N THR A 409 -1.10 10.89 -13.95
CA THR A 409 -0.20 9.79 -14.31
C THR A 409 -0.68 8.97 -15.52
N LYS A 410 -1.91 9.21 -16.00
CA LYS A 410 -2.50 8.53 -17.17
C LYS A 410 -1.59 8.51 -18.40
N ARG A 411 -0.91 9.62 -18.71
CA ARG A 411 0.02 9.70 -19.86
C ARG A 411 1.23 8.76 -19.71
N VAL A 412 1.74 8.61 -18.50
CA VAL A 412 2.90 7.76 -18.18
C VAL A 412 2.53 6.29 -18.31
N TYR A 413 1.38 5.90 -17.74
CA TYR A 413 0.87 4.53 -17.86
C TYR A 413 0.51 4.16 -19.31
N ALA A 414 0.00 5.11 -20.10
CA ALA A 414 -0.23 4.90 -21.52
C ALA A 414 1.08 4.67 -22.30
N GLN A 415 2.19 5.31 -21.93
CA GLN A 415 3.50 5.08 -22.54
C GLN A 415 4.11 3.73 -22.11
N LEU A 416 4.01 3.37 -20.82
CA LEU A 416 4.55 2.12 -20.28
C LEU A 416 3.82 0.87 -20.79
N TYR A 417 2.48 0.93 -20.92
CA TYR A 417 1.65 -0.25 -21.23
C TYR A 417 0.92 -0.16 -22.58
N GLY A 418 0.91 1.00 -23.24
CA GLY A 418 0.20 1.21 -24.52
C GLY A 418 0.86 0.58 -25.73
N ASN A 419 2.17 0.29 -25.69
CA ASN A 419 2.91 -0.34 -26.79
C ASN A 419 2.66 -1.85 -26.92
N SER A 420 1.93 -2.49 -26.00
CA SER A 420 1.62 -3.93 -26.08
C SER A 420 0.48 -4.28 -27.04
N ARG A 421 0.03 -3.33 -27.87
CA ARG A 421 -1.03 -3.49 -28.90
C ARG A 421 -0.56 -3.24 -30.34
N GLY A 422 0.75 -3.27 -30.58
CA GLY A 422 1.33 -3.23 -31.93
C GLY A 422 1.35 -4.60 -32.57
#